data_AF-A0A9Q2XML4-F1
#
_entry.id   AF-A0A9Q2XML4-F1
#
_cell.length_a   1.000
_cell.length_b   1.000
_cell.length_c   1.000
_cell.angle_alpha   90.00
_cell.angle_beta   90.00
_cell.angle_gamma   90.00
#
_symmetry.space_group_name_H-M   'P 1'
#
loop_
_entity.id
_entity.type
_entity.pdbx_description
1 polymer ?
#
loop_
_entity_poly.entity_id
_entity_poly.type
_entity_poly.pdbx_seq_one_letter_code
_entity_poly.pdbx_strand_id
1 'polypeptide(L)'
;MAIRNIDGLGLYFKREGFHPEKAGSSYYPMLALLSSEGDILAAIVFKRFDTVWHIENVVATAGFGPTIYQILMQLSGSVGVAPCRKKSKSAKELIVEKSKNIWRNFHGSSLVVPVKIGSDYSEDYLNCKFILKKDAFNLESAQRNLGLIIARAYFGSLNFLARAKLLKSPDNYDDELEAFARNYITQLEGAIMSFLEGSVSVHAKKEGVYSS
;
A
#
# COMPACT_ATOMS: atom_id res chain seq x y z
N MET A 1 -7.04 9.61 -17.18
CA MET A 1 -6.77 9.01 -15.85
C MET A 1 -5.72 9.86 -15.17
N ALA A 2 -5.98 10.38 -13.97
CA ALA A 2 -5.05 11.29 -13.31
C ALA A 2 -4.14 10.50 -12.35
N ILE A 3 -2.83 10.52 -12.60
CA ILE A 3 -1.82 10.20 -11.60
C ILE A 3 -1.70 11.42 -10.69
N ARG A 4 -1.76 11.21 -9.38
CA ARG A 4 -1.63 12.30 -8.39
C ARG A 4 -0.17 12.49 -8.02
N ASN A 5 0.21 13.74 -7.76
CA ASN A 5 1.47 14.04 -7.11
C ASN A 5 1.46 13.46 -5.68
N ILE A 6 2.62 13.06 -5.20
CA ILE A 6 2.82 12.55 -3.84
C ILE A 6 3.75 13.41 -2.99
N ASP A 7 4.18 14.55 -3.52
CA ASP A 7 4.96 15.53 -2.75
C ASP A 7 4.17 15.95 -1.49
N GLY A 8 4.84 15.91 -0.34
CA GLY A 8 4.24 16.20 0.95
C GLY A 8 3.41 15.07 1.58
N LEU A 9 3.20 13.94 0.86
CA LEU A 9 2.50 12.77 1.40
C LEU A 9 3.48 11.84 2.14
N GLY A 10 2.94 11.07 3.09
CA GLY A 10 3.66 10.01 3.79
C GLY A 10 3.58 8.68 3.05
N LEU A 11 4.68 7.93 2.96
CA LEU A 11 4.69 6.59 2.38
C LEU A 11 5.10 5.55 3.41
N TYR A 12 4.18 4.64 3.71
CA TYR A 12 4.46 3.43 4.46
C TYR A 12 4.66 2.25 3.50
N PHE A 13 5.78 1.55 3.63
CA PHE A 13 6.07 0.36 2.84
C PHE A 13 6.70 -0.73 3.69
N LYS A 14 6.07 -1.90 3.71
CA LYS A 14 6.60 -3.09 4.37
C LYS A 14 6.62 -4.25 3.38
N ARG A 15 7.84 -4.62 3.00
CA ARG A 15 8.11 -5.69 2.02
C ARG A 15 7.95 -7.08 2.62
N GLU A 16 8.34 -7.25 3.88
CA GLU A 16 8.28 -8.52 4.61
C GLU A 16 6.87 -8.68 5.22
N GLY A 17 6.14 -9.71 4.77
CA GLY A 17 4.81 -10.05 5.28
C GLY A 17 4.84 -10.88 6.56
N PHE A 18 3.83 -11.74 6.73
CA PHE A 18 3.74 -12.59 7.92
C PHE A 18 4.91 -13.56 7.99
N HIS A 19 5.63 -13.50 9.11
CA HIS A 19 6.67 -14.42 9.47
C HIS A 19 6.23 -15.11 10.77
N PRO A 20 5.83 -16.39 10.74
CA PRO A 20 5.33 -17.08 11.92
C PRO A 20 6.33 -17.10 13.08
N GLU A 21 7.62 -16.92 12.78
CA GLU A 21 8.72 -16.91 13.76
C GLU A 21 9.03 -15.52 14.34
N LYS A 22 8.45 -14.44 13.81
CA LYS A 22 8.65 -13.06 14.31
C LYS A 22 7.38 -12.57 15.01
N ALA A 23 7.44 -12.40 16.33
CA ALA A 23 6.38 -11.76 17.10
C ALA A 23 6.14 -10.32 16.58
N GLY A 24 4.89 -9.96 16.31
CA GLY A 24 4.54 -8.65 15.74
C GLY A 24 4.83 -8.49 14.24
N SER A 25 5.05 -9.58 13.49
CA SER A 25 5.14 -9.49 12.03
C SER A 25 3.81 -9.05 11.42
N SER A 26 3.86 -8.21 10.37
CA SER A 26 2.64 -7.82 9.66
C SER A 26 1.99 -9.03 9.03
N TYR A 27 0.67 -9.03 8.95
CA TYR A 27 -0.06 -10.11 8.29
C TYR A 27 0.32 -10.30 6.81
N TYR A 28 0.68 -9.23 6.09
CA TYR A 28 1.02 -9.26 4.66
C TYR A 28 2.02 -8.16 4.29
N PRO A 29 2.79 -8.32 3.18
CA PRO A 29 3.45 -7.21 2.54
C PRO A 29 2.41 -6.15 2.16
N MET A 30 2.69 -4.89 2.48
CA MET A 30 1.75 -3.80 2.28
C MET A 30 2.42 -2.48 1.94
N LEU A 31 1.64 -1.63 1.30
CA LEU A 31 2.01 -0.27 0.90
C LEU A 31 0.83 0.63 1.23
N ALA A 32 1.08 1.76 1.88
CA ALA A 32 0.05 2.77 2.11
C ALA A 32 0.60 4.18 1.88
N LEU A 33 -0.25 5.03 1.34
CA LEU A 33 0.01 6.45 1.12
C LEU A 33 -0.88 7.25 2.06
N LEU A 34 -0.28 8.17 2.81
CA LEU A 34 -0.91 8.94 3.86
C LEU A 34 -0.96 10.44 3.52
N SER A 35 -2.00 11.13 3.96
CA SER A 35 -2.06 12.59 3.97
C SER A 35 -1.00 13.18 4.92
N SER A 36 -0.77 14.48 4.86
CA SER A 36 0.11 15.18 5.82
C SER A 36 -0.38 15.07 7.27
N GLU A 37 -1.66 14.77 7.47
CA GLU A 37 -2.28 14.59 8.77
C GLU A 37 -2.34 13.12 9.21
N GLY A 38 -1.85 12.19 8.37
CA GLY A 38 -1.81 10.75 8.68
C GLY A 38 -3.03 9.96 8.21
N ASP A 39 -3.96 10.56 7.46
CA ASP A 39 -5.11 9.83 6.91
C ASP A 39 -4.67 8.91 5.76
N ILE A 40 -5.19 7.69 5.72
CA ILE A 40 -4.89 6.73 4.65
C ILE A 40 -5.62 7.14 3.37
N LEU A 41 -4.86 7.52 2.33
CA LEU A 41 -5.39 7.91 1.02
C LEU A 41 -5.52 6.73 0.07
N ALA A 42 -4.58 5.79 0.15
CA ALA A 42 -4.60 4.54 -0.59
C ALA A 42 -3.77 3.48 0.12
N ALA A 43 -4.15 2.22 -0.04
CA ALA A 43 -3.41 1.08 0.46
C ALA A 43 -3.49 -0.10 -0.51
N ILE A 44 -2.42 -0.90 -0.54
CA ILE A 44 -2.32 -2.15 -1.28
C ILE A 44 -1.75 -3.21 -0.34
N VAL A 45 -2.34 -4.40 -0.37
CA VAL A 45 -1.67 -5.65 0.05
C VAL A 45 -1.32 -6.46 -1.19
N PHE A 46 -0.14 -7.05 -1.17
CA PHE A 46 0.39 -7.80 -2.30
C PHE A 46 1.13 -9.03 -1.81
N LYS A 47 1.28 -10.01 -2.70
CA LYS A 47 1.97 -11.26 -2.43
C LYS A 47 2.92 -11.57 -3.55
N ARG A 48 4.10 -12.08 -3.21
CA ARG A 48 5.05 -12.58 -4.19
C ARG A 48 4.66 -13.99 -4.60
N PHE A 49 4.46 -14.20 -5.90
CA PHE A 49 4.42 -15.53 -6.49
C PHE A 49 5.55 -15.63 -7.51
N ASP A 50 6.37 -16.67 -7.38
CA ASP A 50 7.58 -16.86 -8.16
C ASP A 50 8.50 -15.61 -8.08
N THR A 51 8.58 -14.83 -9.16
CA THR A 51 9.39 -13.61 -9.26
C THR A 51 8.58 -12.34 -9.48
N VAL A 52 7.25 -12.37 -9.25
CA VAL A 52 6.34 -11.25 -9.53
C VAL A 52 5.53 -10.89 -8.29
N TRP A 53 5.25 -9.60 -8.09
CA TRP A 53 4.34 -9.14 -7.03
C TRP A 53 2.91 -9.06 -7.57
N HIS A 54 2.03 -9.89 -7.03
CA HIS A 54 0.61 -9.90 -7.36
C HIS A 54 -0.18 -9.11 -6.33
N ILE A 55 -1.13 -8.32 -6.82
CA ILE A 55 -2.03 -7.53 -5.98
C ILE A 55 -3.10 -8.44 -5.38
N GLU A 56 -3.25 -8.45 -4.06
CA GLU A 56 -4.31 -9.20 -3.39
C GLU A 56 -5.54 -8.29 -3.16
N ASN A 57 -5.31 -7.07 -2.68
CA ASN A 57 -6.36 -6.09 -2.47
C ASN A 57 -5.80 -4.67 -2.60
N VAL A 58 -6.64 -3.74 -3.06
CA VAL A 58 -6.34 -2.32 -3.15
C VAL A 58 -7.57 -1.51 -2.77
N VAL A 59 -7.37 -0.48 -1.96
CA VAL A 59 -8.39 0.54 -1.69
C VAL A 59 -7.74 1.89 -1.86
N ALA A 60 -8.43 2.81 -2.53
CA ALA A 60 -7.92 4.15 -2.75
C ALA A 60 -9.06 5.17 -2.86
N THR A 61 -8.83 6.34 -2.29
CA THR A 61 -9.62 7.54 -2.52
C THR A 61 -9.51 7.99 -3.99
N ALA A 62 -10.41 8.87 -4.42
CA ALA A 62 -10.55 9.24 -5.83
C ALA A 62 -9.25 9.80 -6.43
N GLY A 63 -8.73 9.09 -7.44
CA GLY A 63 -7.50 9.46 -8.17
C GLY A 63 -6.22 8.82 -7.64
N PHE A 64 -6.21 8.20 -6.45
CA PHE A 64 -4.99 7.59 -5.91
C PHE A 64 -4.79 6.13 -6.31
N GLY A 65 -5.80 5.44 -6.87
CA GLY A 65 -5.69 4.05 -7.32
C GLY A 65 -4.55 3.81 -8.32
N PRO A 66 -4.53 4.51 -9.47
CA PRO A 66 -3.42 4.43 -10.40
C PRO A 66 -2.06 4.85 -9.79
N THR A 67 -2.06 5.87 -8.93
CA THR A 67 -0.84 6.35 -8.25
C THR A 67 -0.21 5.26 -7.37
N ILE A 68 -1.01 4.60 -6.52
CA ILE A 68 -0.49 3.58 -5.59
C ILE A 68 0.06 2.34 -6.33
N TYR A 69 -0.51 2.00 -7.49
CA TYR A 69 0.06 0.97 -8.35
C TYR A 69 1.40 1.38 -8.96
N GLN A 70 1.53 2.60 -9.45
CA GLN A 70 2.83 3.07 -9.99
C GLN A 70 3.90 3.14 -8.91
N ILE A 71 3.56 3.59 -7.70
CA ILE A 71 4.51 3.53 -6.57
C ILE A 71 4.97 2.09 -6.34
N LEU A 72 4.04 1.14 -6.30
CA LEU A 72 4.42 -0.27 -6.12
C LEU A 72 5.27 -0.80 -7.28
N MET A 73 4.96 -0.41 -8.52
CA MET A 73 5.79 -0.75 -9.69
C MET A 73 7.22 -0.22 -9.53
N GLN A 74 7.39 1.02 -9.06
CA GLN A 74 8.71 1.62 -8.84
C GLN A 74 9.48 0.86 -7.75
N LEU A 75 8.82 0.58 -6.62
CA LEU A 75 9.40 -0.22 -5.52
C LEU A 75 9.75 -1.66 -5.93
N SER A 76 9.01 -2.24 -6.88
CA SER A 76 9.26 -3.61 -7.36
C SER A 76 10.44 -3.69 -8.34
N GLY A 77 10.78 -2.59 -9.03
CA GLY A 77 11.81 -2.59 -10.07
C GLY A 77 11.53 -3.63 -11.17
N SER A 78 12.53 -4.44 -11.51
CA SER A 78 12.43 -5.47 -12.57
C SER A 78 11.57 -6.69 -12.21
N VAL A 79 11.26 -6.88 -10.92
CA VAL A 79 10.27 -7.88 -10.46
C VAL A 79 8.93 -7.58 -11.11
N GLY A 80 8.53 -6.31 -11.10
CA GLY A 80 7.27 -5.84 -11.65
C GLY A 80 6.06 -6.21 -10.79
N VAL A 81 4.94 -5.60 -11.13
CA VAL A 81 3.65 -5.82 -10.46
C VAL A 81 2.66 -6.41 -11.46
N ALA A 82 1.92 -7.43 -11.04
CA ALA A 82 0.85 -8.03 -11.82
C ALA A 82 -0.49 -7.90 -11.09
N PRO A 83 -1.61 -7.97 -11.82
CA PRO A 83 -2.93 -8.10 -11.22
C PRO A 83 -3.03 -9.34 -10.32
N CYS A 84 -4.12 -9.45 -9.56
CA CYS A 84 -4.40 -10.62 -8.73
C CYS A 84 -4.28 -11.91 -9.54
N ARG A 85 -3.65 -12.94 -8.99
CA ARG A 85 -3.44 -14.20 -9.71
C ARG A 85 -4.74 -14.99 -9.78
N LYS A 86 -5.24 -15.21 -10.99
CA LYS A 86 -6.31 -16.19 -11.23
C LYS A 86 -5.71 -17.60 -11.30
N LYS A 87 -6.36 -18.56 -10.63
CA LYS A 87 -6.04 -19.99 -10.76
C LYS A 87 -6.78 -20.55 -11.97
N SER A 88 -6.15 -21.43 -12.75
CA SER A 88 -6.66 -21.94 -14.04
C SER A 88 -8.04 -22.58 -14.05
N LYS A 89 -8.57 -22.97 -12.89
CA LYS A 89 -9.89 -23.59 -12.75
C LYS A 89 -10.93 -22.67 -12.09
N SER A 90 -10.58 -21.43 -11.77
CA SER A 90 -11.50 -20.51 -11.12
C SER A 90 -12.36 -19.78 -12.14
N ALA A 91 -13.68 -20.01 -12.11
CA ALA A 91 -14.64 -19.22 -12.87
C ALA A 91 -14.86 -17.82 -12.26
N LYS A 92 -14.41 -17.58 -11.02
CA LYS A 92 -14.64 -16.34 -10.31
C LYS A 92 -13.77 -15.22 -10.88
N GLU A 93 -14.41 -14.14 -11.30
CA GLU A 93 -13.73 -12.88 -11.59
C GLU A 93 -13.22 -12.30 -10.26
N LEU A 94 -11.90 -12.10 -10.17
CA LEU A 94 -11.24 -11.58 -8.96
C LEU A 94 -10.95 -10.08 -9.07
N ILE A 95 -11.06 -9.50 -10.27
CA ILE A 95 -10.72 -8.12 -10.54
C ILE A 95 -11.96 -7.37 -11.00
N VAL A 96 -12.39 -6.41 -10.20
CA VAL A 96 -13.52 -5.53 -10.55
C VAL A 96 -13.20 -4.65 -11.76
N GLU A 97 -14.23 -4.26 -12.53
CA GLU A 97 -14.06 -3.53 -13.80
C GLU A 97 -13.27 -2.22 -13.65
N LYS A 98 -13.48 -1.50 -12.55
CA LYS A 98 -12.71 -0.27 -12.25
C LYS A 98 -11.21 -0.55 -12.21
N SER A 99 -10.78 -1.66 -11.62
CA SER A 99 -9.37 -2.06 -11.57
C SER A 99 -8.89 -2.59 -12.92
N LYS A 100 -9.74 -3.31 -13.67
CA LYS A 100 -9.42 -3.73 -15.05
C LYS A 100 -9.10 -2.53 -15.95
N ASN A 101 -9.87 -1.45 -15.84
CA ASN A 101 -9.61 -0.20 -16.58
C ASN A 101 -8.24 0.42 -16.26
N ILE A 102 -7.78 0.30 -15.01
CA ILE A 102 -6.45 0.77 -14.62
C ILE A 102 -5.36 -0.06 -15.30
N TRP A 103 -5.47 -1.39 -15.25
CA TRP A 103 -4.51 -2.29 -15.91
C TRP A 103 -4.48 -2.12 -17.41
N ARG A 104 -5.65 -2.00 -18.05
CA ARG A 104 -5.77 -1.72 -19.48
C ARG A 104 -5.04 -0.43 -19.87
N ASN A 105 -5.18 0.61 -19.06
CA ASN A 105 -4.49 1.88 -19.30
C ASN A 105 -2.98 1.77 -19.09
N PHE A 106 -2.50 1.01 -18.11
CA PHE A 106 -1.06 0.76 -17.97
C PHE A 106 -0.50 -0.05 -19.13
N HIS A 107 -1.26 -1.00 -19.66
CA HIS A 107 -0.86 -1.78 -20.82
C HIS A 107 -0.67 -0.92 -22.09
N GLY A 108 -1.52 0.10 -22.27
CA GLY A 108 -1.37 1.07 -23.36
C GLY A 108 -0.42 2.24 -23.05
N SER A 109 0.15 2.32 -21.84
CA SER A 109 0.93 3.48 -21.41
C SER A 109 2.38 3.40 -21.89
N SER A 110 2.90 4.51 -22.40
CA SER A 110 4.32 4.63 -22.75
C SER A 110 5.26 4.59 -21.55
N LEU A 111 4.76 4.78 -20.33
CA LEU A 111 5.53 4.81 -19.08
C LEU A 111 5.88 3.41 -18.55
N VAL A 112 5.18 2.39 -19.02
CA VAL A 112 5.25 1.03 -18.48
C VAL A 112 5.67 0.06 -19.59
N VAL A 113 6.41 -0.98 -19.22
CA VAL A 113 6.70 -2.14 -20.06
C VAL A 113 5.82 -3.30 -19.58
N PRO A 114 4.80 -3.70 -20.35
CA PRO A 114 4.08 -4.94 -20.08
C PRO A 114 4.95 -6.13 -20.52
N VAL A 115 5.07 -7.13 -19.64
CA VAL A 115 5.76 -8.40 -19.93
C VAL A 115 4.77 -9.53 -19.65
N LYS A 116 4.53 -10.38 -20.64
CA LYS A 116 3.60 -11.51 -20.50
C LYS A 116 4.05 -12.45 -19.37
N ILE A 117 3.08 -12.91 -18.60
CA ILE A 117 3.23 -13.91 -17.55
C ILE A 117 2.14 -14.98 -17.72
N GLY A 118 2.36 -16.16 -17.15
CA GLY A 118 1.35 -17.21 -17.13
C GLY A 118 0.23 -16.87 -16.13
N SER A 119 -0.89 -16.33 -16.63
CA SER A 119 -2.15 -16.28 -15.89
C SER A 119 -3.31 -16.66 -16.82
N ASP A 120 -4.47 -16.92 -16.23
CA ASP A 120 -5.61 -17.55 -16.91
C ASP A 120 -6.78 -16.56 -17.11
N TYR A 121 -6.46 -15.28 -17.31
CA TYR A 121 -7.45 -14.28 -17.70
C TYR A 121 -7.71 -14.34 -19.20
N SER A 122 -8.94 -14.03 -19.61
CA SER A 122 -9.30 -13.87 -21.02
C SER A 122 -8.66 -12.63 -21.64
N GLU A 123 -8.49 -11.59 -20.84
CA GLU A 123 -7.93 -10.32 -21.29
C GLU A 123 -6.40 -10.32 -21.19
N ASP A 124 -5.72 -10.18 -22.33
CA ASP A 124 -4.25 -10.22 -22.44
C ASP A 124 -3.53 -9.28 -21.46
N TYR A 125 -4.06 -8.09 -21.24
CA TYR A 125 -3.46 -7.11 -20.33
C TYR A 125 -3.47 -7.57 -18.86
N LEU A 126 -4.34 -8.51 -18.48
CA LEU A 126 -4.35 -9.08 -17.13
C LEU A 126 -3.32 -10.22 -16.98
N ASN A 127 -2.84 -10.78 -18.10
CA ASN A 127 -1.79 -11.80 -18.15
C ASN A 127 -0.40 -11.17 -18.30
N CYS A 128 -0.21 -9.95 -17.79
CA CYS A 128 1.05 -9.23 -17.85
C CYS A 128 1.50 -8.81 -16.44
N LYS A 129 2.81 -8.78 -16.25
CA LYS A 129 3.43 -7.94 -15.23
C LYS A 129 3.81 -6.60 -15.85
N PHE A 130 3.82 -5.58 -15.03
CA PHE A 130 4.02 -4.19 -15.42
C PHE A 130 5.25 -3.65 -14.71
N ILE A 131 6.21 -3.14 -15.49
CA ILE A 131 7.47 -2.60 -15.01
C ILE A 131 7.54 -1.13 -15.43
N LEU A 132 7.82 -0.22 -14.50
CA LEU A 132 8.04 1.19 -14.85
C LEU A 132 9.36 1.35 -15.62
N LYS A 133 9.33 2.13 -16.70
CA LYS A 133 10.55 2.42 -17.49
C LYS A 133 11.51 3.34 -16.76
N LYS A 134 10.96 4.25 -15.94
CA LYS A 134 11.69 5.24 -15.16
C LYS A 134 10.94 5.50 -13.87
N ASP A 135 11.68 5.93 -12.86
CA ASP A 135 11.11 6.39 -11.60
C ASP A 135 10.14 7.56 -11.85
N ALA A 136 8.95 7.44 -11.27
CA ALA A 136 7.88 8.42 -11.42
C ALA A 136 7.79 9.38 -10.23
N PHE A 137 8.30 8.96 -9.07
CA PHE A 137 8.15 9.69 -7.81
C PHE A 137 9.43 9.71 -6.98
N ASN A 138 9.57 10.73 -6.13
CA ASN A 138 10.58 10.79 -5.08
C ASN A 138 10.08 10.03 -3.83
N LEU A 139 10.29 8.71 -3.82
CA LEU A 139 9.82 7.84 -2.74
C LEU A 139 10.56 8.09 -1.43
N GLU A 140 11.83 8.50 -1.48
CA GLU A 140 12.62 8.84 -0.30
C GLU A 140 12.01 10.03 0.45
N SER A 141 11.60 11.08 -0.27
CA SER A 141 10.91 12.22 0.33
C SER A 141 9.60 11.81 0.98
N ALA A 142 8.82 10.93 0.33
CA ALA A 142 7.55 10.46 0.88
C ALA A 142 7.75 9.58 2.13
N GLN A 143 8.80 8.76 2.17
CA GLN A 143 9.17 7.99 3.37
C GLN A 143 9.64 8.90 4.50
N ARG A 144 10.41 9.96 4.19
CA ARG A 144 10.81 10.96 5.20
C ARG A 144 9.59 11.69 5.78
N ASN A 145 8.60 12.01 4.96
CA ASN A 145 7.36 12.64 5.42
C ASN A 145 6.58 11.75 6.39
N LEU A 146 6.63 10.41 6.25
CA LEU A 146 6.05 9.52 7.26
C LEU A 146 6.71 9.73 8.63
N GLY A 147 8.04 9.89 8.68
CA GLY A 147 8.75 10.24 9.91
C GLY A 147 8.27 11.56 10.52
N LEU A 148 8.01 12.57 9.68
CA LEU A 148 7.46 13.86 10.14
C LEU A 148 6.03 13.73 10.66
N ILE A 149 5.19 12.90 10.05
CA ILE A 149 3.83 12.60 10.53
C ILE A 149 3.89 11.95 11.91
N ILE A 150 4.76 10.95 12.09
CA ILE A 150 4.97 10.27 13.37
C ILE A 150 5.46 11.24 14.44
N ALA A 151 6.47 12.06 14.12
CA ALA A 151 7.00 13.06 15.05
C ALA A 151 5.92 14.07 15.45
N ARG A 152 5.12 14.55 14.50
CA ARG A 152 3.98 15.45 14.78
C ARG A 152 2.97 14.80 15.72
N ALA A 153 2.62 13.54 15.47
CA ALA A 153 1.71 12.79 16.34
C ALA A 153 2.28 12.61 17.76
N TYR A 154 3.56 12.30 17.89
CA TYR A 154 4.25 12.20 19.18
C TYR A 154 4.17 13.53 19.93
N PHE A 155 4.65 14.63 19.34
CA PHE A 155 4.61 15.95 19.98
C PHE A 155 3.19 16.41 20.31
N GLY A 156 2.23 16.08 19.43
CA GLY A 156 0.79 16.30 19.65
C GLY A 156 0.27 15.60 20.91
N SER A 157 0.75 14.39 21.20
CA SER A 157 0.34 13.59 22.35
C SER A 157 0.90 14.07 23.70
N LEU A 158 1.98 14.86 23.68
CA LEU A 158 2.63 15.32 24.91
C LEU A 158 1.88 16.47 25.59
N ASN A 159 1.77 16.38 26.91
CA ASN A 159 1.28 17.48 27.74
C ASN A 159 2.33 18.61 27.87
N PHE A 160 1.90 19.76 28.40
CA PHE A 160 2.75 20.95 28.53
C PHE A 160 4.05 20.71 29.31
N LEU A 161 3.97 19.95 30.42
CA LEU A 161 5.14 19.66 31.25
C LEU A 161 6.15 18.76 30.53
N ALA A 162 5.68 17.76 29.80
CA ALA A 162 6.52 16.87 28.99
C ALA A 162 7.20 17.65 27.85
N ARG A 163 6.47 18.55 27.17
CA ARG A 163 7.05 19.44 26.15
C ARG A 163 8.13 20.37 26.74
N ALA A 164 7.87 20.94 27.92
CA ALA A 164 8.84 21.80 28.60
C ALA A 164 10.08 21.03 29.08
N LYS A 165 9.91 19.75 29.48
CA LYS A 165 11.02 18.86 29.86
C LYS A 165 11.92 18.53 28.67
N LEU A 166 11.33 18.27 27.49
CA LEU A 166 12.08 18.03 26.26
C LEU A 166 12.95 19.19 25.83
N LEU A 167 12.47 20.43 26.01
CA LEU A 167 13.28 21.63 25.73
C LEU A 167 14.50 21.78 26.65
N LYS A 168 14.49 21.14 27.83
CA LYS A 168 15.55 21.23 28.84
C LYS A 168 16.52 20.06 28.83
N SER A 169 16.15 18.92 28.25
CA SER A 169 16.97 17.69 28.22
C SER A 169 16.71 16.93 26.93
N PRO A 170 17.36 17.33 25.81
CA PRO A 170 17.12 16.72 24.50
C PRO A 170 17.63 15.28 24.39
N ASP A 171 18.56 14.85 25.25
CA ASP A 171 19.29 13.59 25.09
C ASP A 171 18.44 12.31 25.28
N ASN A 172 17.24 12.39 25.88
CA ASN A 172 16.32 11.24 26.04
C ASN A 172 15.18 11.22 25.01
N TYR A 173 15.13 12.20 24.10
CA TYR A 173 14.03 12.36 23.15
C TYR A 173 13.99 11.25 22.10
N ASP A 174 15.15 10.86 21.59
CA ASP A 174 15.25 9.91 20.48
C ASP A 174 14.71 8.53 20.88
N ASP A 175 15.03 8.04 22.08
CA ASP A 175 14.54 6.75 22.59
C ASP A 175 13.02 6.75 22.78
N GLU A 176 12.45 7.84 23.32
CA GLU A 176 11.00 7.98 23.51
C GLU A 176 10.26 8.08 22.17
N LEU A 177 10.79 8.86 21.22
CA LEU A 177 10.24 8.98 19.88
C LEU A 177 10.29 7.65 19.14
N GLU A 178 11.40 6.91 19.23
CA GLU A 178 11.52 5.58 18.64
C GLU A 178 10.52 4.59 19.23
N ALA A 179 10.34 4.59 20.56
CA ALA A 179 9.35 3.75 21.21
C ALA A 179 7.92 4.10 20.76
N PHE A 180 7.61 5.40 20.66
CA PHE A 180 6.34 5.87 20.13
C PHE A 180 6.16 5.46 18.67
N ALA A 181 7.19 5.62 17.83
CA ALA A 181 7.15 5.28 16.41
C ALA A 181 6.84 3.80 16.20
N ARG A 182 7.44 2.88 16.98
CA ARG A 182 7.12 1.45 16.92
C ARG A 182 5.65 1.15 17.22
N ASN A 183 5.11 1.80 18.25
CA ASN A 183 3.68 1.66 18.60
C ASN A 183 2.78 2.27 17.53
N TYR A 184 3.14 3.44 17.01
CA TYR A 184 2.40 4.12 15.94
C TYR A 184 2.35 3.28 14.67
N ILE A 185 3.47 2.69 14.24
CA ILE A 185 3.51 1.81 13.06
C ILE A 185 2.61 0.59 13.27
N THR A 186 2.61 -0.01 14.46
CA THR A 186 1.72 -1.14 14.77
C THR A 186 0.24 -0.74 14.66
N GLN A 187 -0.13 0.44 15.17
CA GLN A 187 -1.50 0.96 15.05
C GLN A 187 -1.85 1.29 13.60
N LEU A 188 -0.91 1.88 12.85
CA LEU A 188 -1.08 2.21 11.44
C LEU A 188 -1.32 0.95 10.60
N GLU A 189 -0.56 -0.12 10.83
CA GLU A 189 -0.79 -1.41 10.17
C GLU A 189 -2.21 -1.94 10.42
N GLY A 190 -2.71 -1.84 11.66
CA GLY A 190 -4.09 -2.17 11.99
C GLY A 190 -5.10 -1.30 11.23
N ALA A 191 -4.88 0.02 11.17
CA ALA A 191 -5.72 0.95 10.44
C ALA A 191 -5.72 0.69 8.92
N ILE A 192 -4.57 0.33 8.35
CA ILE A 192 -4.44 -0.07 6.94
C ILE A 192 -5.27 -1.33 6.65
N MET A 193 -5.18 -2.34 7.51
CA MET A 193 -5.98 -3.55 7.35
C MET A 193 -7.48 -3.25 7.43
N SER A 194 -7.93 -2.46 8.41
CA SER A 194 -9.33 -2.04 8.50
C SER A 194 -9.79 -1.22 7.28
N PHE A 195 -8.92 -0.34 6.75
CA PHE A 195 -9.19 0.43 5.54
C PHE A 195 -9.36 -0.47 4.30
N LEU A 196 -8.57 -1.54 4.20
CA LEU A 196 -8.66 -2.54 3.13
C LEU A 196 -9.88 -3.46 3.28
N GLU A 197 -10.22 -3.87 4.50
CA GLU A 197 -11.38 -4.72 4.83
C GLU A 197 -12.73 -4.00 4.62
N GLY A 198 -12.77 -2.68 4.82
CA GLY A 198 -13.92 -1.85 4.50
C GLY A 198 -14.38 -2.00 3.05
N SER A 199 -13.50 -2.38 2.12
CA SER A 199 -13.87 -2.71 0.73
C SER A 199 -14.34 -4.16 0.55
N VAL A 200 -13.87 -5.11 1.36
CA VAL A 200 -14.27 -6.52 1.28
C VAL A 200 -15.70 -6.72 1.80
N SER A 201 -16.10 -5.99 2.84
CA SER A 201 -17.46 -6.04 3.39
C SER A 201 -18.53 -5.48 2.43
N VAL A 202 -18.18 -4.57 1.51
CA VAL A 202 -19.06 -4.09 0.44
C VAL A 202 -19.22 -5.13 -0.68
N HIS A 203 -18.22 -6.00 -0.87
CA HIS A 203 -18.27 -7.09 -1.85
C HIS A 203 -18.86 -8.40 -1.29
N ALA A 204 -18.82 -8.61 0.02
CA ALA A 204 -19.47 -9.75 0.69
C ALA A 204 -20.96 -9.51 0.97
N LYS A 205 -21.40 -8.26 1.23
CA LYS A 205 -22.81 -7.94 1.51
C LYS A 205 -23.75 -7.97 0.30
N LYS A 206 -23.27 -8.32 -0.90
CA LYS A 206 -24.13 -8.64 -2.06
C LYS A 206 -24.41 -10.13 -2.25
N GLU A 207 -23.82 -11.01 -1.44
CA GLU A 207 -24.24 -12.41 -1.36
C GLU A 207 -25.09 -12.62 -0.11
N GLY A 208 -26.25 -11.96 -0.09
CA GLY A 208 -27.37 -12.36 0.76
C GLY A 208 -28.06 -13.58 0.15
N VAL A 209 -27.37 -14.72 0.07
CA VAL A 209 -27.98 -16.05 -0.01
C VAL A 209 -26.98 -17.00 0.64
N TYR A 210 -27.26 -17.39 1.88
CA TYR A 210 -27.19 -18.76 2.42
C TYR A 210 -27.45 -18.64 3.92
N SER A 211 -28.73 -18.42 4.24
CA SER A 211 -29.32 -19.00 5.43
C SER A 211 -29.57 -20.48 5.14
N SER A 212 -28.86 -21.34 5.84
CA SER A 212 -29.23 -22.72 6.13
C SER A 212 -28.65 -23.08 7.49
#